data_AF-A0A843KTM4-F1
#
_entry.id   AF-A0A843KTM4-F1
#
_cell.length_a   1.000
_cell.length_b   1.000
_cell.length_c   1.000
_cell.angle_alpha   90.00
_cell.angle_beta   90.00
_cell.angle_gamma   90.00
#
_symmetry.space_group_name_H-M   'P 1'
#
loop_
_entity.id
_entity.type
_entity.pdbx_description
1 polymer ?
#
loop_
_entity_poly.entity_id
_entity_poly.type
_entity_poly.pdbx_seq_one_letter_code
_entity_poly.pdbx_strand_id
1 'polypeptide(L)'
;MTEPGTLSHGTGGALRIAVDVERYRIEAEDLRNLLFSGRVIPITQDRSRTTPGGILASETAIEGHATLNASGKAVVLHTRVGSYIIPLVSFQRVARGEAISAPLFPLIPGVTS
;
A
#
# COMPACT_ATOMS: atom_id res chain seq x y z
N MET A 1 6.86 -5.63 -18.49
CA MET A 1 6.88 -6.30 -17.18
C MET A 1 6.68 -5.22 -16.14
N THR A 2 5.84 -5.44 -15.13
CA THR A 2 5.68 -4.46 -14.03
C THR A 2 6.93 -4.52 -13.16
N GLU A 3 7.64 -3.41 -13.01
CA GLU A 3 8.80 -3.32 -12.12
C GLU A 3 8.40 -3.69 -10.68
N PRO A 4 9.27 -4.38 -9.92
CA PRO A 4 9.00 -4.65 -8.51
C PRO A 4 8.78 -3.35 -7.74
N GLY A 5 7.70 -3.29 -6.96
CA GLY A 5 7.46 -2.16 -6.07
C GLY A 5 8.31 -2.21 -4.80
N THR A 6 8.24 -1.16 -4.00
CA THR A 6 8.85 -1.13 -2.66
C THR A 6 7.83 -0.69 -1.62
N LEU A 7 7.75 -1.45 -0.52
CA LEU A 7 7.10 -1.04 0.71
C LEU A 7 8.16 -0.48 1.65
N SER A 8 7.94 0.69 2.23
CA SER A 8 8.87 1.32 3.18
C SER A 8 8.14 1.97 4.35
N HIS A 9 8.84 2.10 5.47
CA HIS A 9 8.31 2.80 6.63
C HIS A 9 8.28 4.31 6.35
N GLY A 10 7.15 4.95 6.64
CA GLY A 10 6.93 6.39 6.48
C GLY A 10 6.85 7.14 7.81
N THR A 11 6.69 8.46 7.74
CA THR A 11 6.50 9.30 8.93
C THR A 11 5.19 8.96 9.64
N GLY A 12 5.16 9.03 10.97
CA GLY A 12 3.94 8.81 11.76
C GLY A 12 3.44 7.36 11.80
N GLY A 13 4.29 6.38 11.44
CA GLY A 13 3.93 4.96 11.41
C GLY A 13 3.13 4.53 10.18
N ALA A 14 2.92 5.43 9.22
CA ALA A 14 2.32 5.09 7.94
C ALA A 14 3.29 4.26 7.09
N LEU A 15 2.75 3.44 6.20
CA LEU A 15 3.55 2.75 5.18
C LEU A 15 3.51 3.52 3.86
N ARG A 16 4.66 3.56 3.17
CA ARG A 16 4.77 4.12 1.82
C ARG A 16 4.94 2.99 0.81
N ILE A 17 4.18 3.07 -0.27
CA ILE A 17 4.23 2.13 -1.39
C ILE A 17 4.73 2.92 -2.60
N ALA A 18 5.88 2.52 -3.15
CA ALA A 18 6.41 3.07 -4.39
C ALA A 18 6.33 2.00 -5.48
N VAL A 19 5.60 2.31 -6.55
CA VAL A 19 5.44 1.42 -7.72
C VAL A 19 5.45 2.29 -8.98
N ASP A 20 6.36 2.01 -9.90
CA ASP A 20 6.61 2.88 -11.05
C ASP A 20 6.83 4.34 -10.60
N VAL A 21 6.14 5.32 -11.20
CA VAL A 21 6.16 6.73 -10.79
C VAL A 21 5.19 7.06 -9.65
N GLU A 22 4.30 6.12 -9.31
CA GLU A 22 3.23 6.32 -8.34
C GLU A 22 3.71 6.09 -6.91
N ARG A 23 3.17 6.91 -6.00
CA ARG A 23 3.49 6.90 -4.57
C ARG A 23 2.19 6.85 -3.79
N TYR A 24 1.95 5.74 -3.11
CA TYR A 24 0.78 5.54 -2.26
C TYR A 24 1.17 5.44 -0.80
N ARG A 25 0.16 5.48 0.07
CA ARG A 25 0.28 5.38 1.51
C ARG A 25 -0.77 4.43 2.08
N ILE A 26 -0.43 3.80 3.20
CA ILE A 26 -1.40 3.17 4.11
C ILE A 26 -1.24 3.85 5.47
N GLU A 27 -2.34 4.32 6.03
CA GLU A 27 -2.34 5.03 7.30
C GLU A 27 -2.05 4.12 8.49
N ALA A 28 -1.37 4.66 9.51
CA ALA A 28 -1.01 3.89 10.70
C ALA A 28 -2.24 3.35 11.46
N GLU A 29 -3.35 4.08 11.43
CA GLU A 29 -4.62 3.66 12.03
C GLU A 29 -5.22 2.45 11.30
N ASP A 30 -5.12 2.44 9.97
CA ASP A 30 -5.62 1.37 9.13
C ASP A 30 -4.77 0.10 9.26
N LEU A 31 -3.44 0.22 9.42
CA LEU A 31 -2.56 -0.93 9.60
C LEU A 31 -3.00 -1.85 10.73
N ARG A 32 -3.56 -1.30 11.81
CA ARG A 32 -4.08 -2.07 12.93
C ARG A 32 -5.26 -2.95 12.51
N ASN A 33 -6.16 -2.41 11.69
CA ASN A 33 -7.33 -3.14 11.19
C ASN A 33 -6.90 -4.34 10.33
N LEU A 34 -5.91 -4.17 9.46
CA LEU A 34 -5.38 -5.28 8.66
C LEU A 34 -4.62 -6.30 9.51
N LEU A 35 -3.71 -5.86 10.37
CA LEU A 35 -2.81 -6.75 11.12
C LEU A 35 -3.49 -7.51 12.25
N PHE A 36 -4.49 -6.92 12.92
CA PHE A 36 -5.16 -7.56 14.07
C PHE A 36 -6.51 -8.19 13.72
N SER A 37 -7.24 -7.64 12.74
CA SER A 37 -8.59 -8.11 12.41
C SER A 37 -8.73 -8.64 10.98
N GLY A 38 -7.64 -8.66 10.20
CA GLY A 38 -7.65 -9.14 8.81
C GLY A 38 -8.57 -8.34 7.89
N ARG A 39 -8.99 -7.13 8.30
CA ARG A 39 -9.90 -6.30 7.52
C ARG A 39 -9.19 -5.72 6.31
N VAL A 40 -9.94 -5.59 5.22
CA VAL A 40 -9.50 -4.84 4.05
C VAL A 40 -9.35 -3.37 4.44
N ILE A 41 -8.26 -2.74 4.03
CA ILE A 41 -7.94 -1.35 4.38
C ILE A 41 -7.61 -0.52 3.14
N PRO A 42 -7.86 0.80 3.16
CA PRO A 42 -7.60 1.64 1.99
C PRO A 42 -6.11 1.83 1.73
N ILE A 43 -5.77 2.01 0.45
CA ILE A 43 -4.50 2.56 -0.01
C ILE A 43 -4.81 3.95 -0.56
N THR A 44 -4.09 4.96 -0.10
CA THR A 44 -4.36 6.37 -0.40
C THR A 44 -3.22 7.05 -1.16
N GLN A 45 -3.51 8.18 -1.78
CA GLN A 45 -2.54 9.05 -2.44
C GLN A 45 -2.95 10.51 -2.27
N ASP A 46 -1.98 11.39 -2.01
CA ASP A 46 -2.22 12.83 -2.08
C ASP A 46 -2.32 13.27 -3.54
N ARG A 47 -3.43 13.89 -3.90
CA ARG A 47 -3.69 14.42 -5.24
C ARG A 47 -3.95 15.90 -5.17
N SER A 48 -3.30 16.62 -6.07
CA SER A 48 -3.56 18.05 -6.24
C SER A 48 -4.81 18.23 -7.09
N ARG A 49 -5.79 18.97 -6.58
CA ARG A 49 -7.01 19.37 -7.30
C ARG A 49 -7.13 20.88 -7.30
N THR A 50 -7.38 21.47 -8.46
CA THR A 50 -7.75 22.88 -8.54
C THR A 50 -9.21 23.01 -8.15
N THR A 51 -9.47 23.77 -7.08
CA THR A 51 -10.83 24.13 -6.67
C THR A 51 -11.50 25.01 -7.75
N PRO A 52 -12.83 25.15 -7.76
CA PRO A 52 -13.52 26.03 -8.71
C PRO A 52 -13.03 27.49 -8.70
N GLY A 53 -12.43 27.96 -7.59
CA GLY A 53 -11.84 29.30 -7.45
C GLY A 53 -10.37 29.40 -7.90
N GLY A 54 -9.80 28.36 -8.51
CA GLY A 54 -8.41 28.38 -9.01
C GLY A 54 -7.34 28.08 -7.96
N ILE A 55 -7.72 27.74 -6.72
CA ILE A 55 -6.77 27.40 -5.65
C ILE A 55 -6.37 25.92 -5.78
N LEU A 56 -5.06 25.64 -5.79
CA LEU A 56 -4.54 24.28 -5.74
C LEU A 56 -4.69 23.72 -4.31
N ALA A 57 -5.58 22.74 -4.13
CA ALA A 57 -5.76 22.01 -2.89
C ALA A 57 -5.13 20.63 -3.00
N SER A 58 -4.48 20.16 -1.92
CA SER A 58 -4.06 18.77 -1.80
C SER A 58 -5.15 17.99 -1.08
N GLU A 59 -5.64 16.93 -1.71
CA GLU A 59 -6.68 16.05 -1.16
C GLU A 59 -6.20 14.61 -1.16
N THR A 60 -6.52 13.88 -0.09
CA THR A 60 -6.23 12.45 0.00
C THR A 60 -7.31 11.67 -0.76
N ALA A 61 -6.91 10.91 -1.77
CA ALA A 61 -7.78 10.04 -2.55
C ALA A 61 -7.54 8.56 -2.18
N ILE A 62 -8.60 7.74 -2.22
CA ILE A 62 -8.47 6.28 -2.14
C ILE A 62 -8.17 5.75 -3.54
N GLU A 63 -7.03 5.09 -3.68
CA GLU A 63 -6.49 4.66 -4.99
C GLU A 63 -6.24 3.15 -5.04
N GLY A 64 -6.72 2.44 -4.03
CA GLY A 64 -6.54 1.01 -3.88
C GLY A 64 -6.99 0.48 -2.53
N HIS A 65 -6.66 -0.79 -2.29
CA HIS A 65 -6.86 -1.42 -1.00
C HIS A 65 -5.82 -2.51 -0.73
N ALA A 66 -5.58 -2.80 0.54
CA ALA A 66 -4.75 -3.90 1.01
C ALA A 66 -5.62 -4.95 1.72
N THR A 67 -5.29 -6.22 1.50
CA THR A 67 -5.95 -7.37 2.13
C THR A 67 -4.93 -8.44 2.49
N LEU A 68 -5.25 -9.33 3.43
CA LEU A 68 -4.52 -10.59 3.55
C LEU A 68 -4.94 -11.53 2.42
N ASN A 69 -4.00 -12.35 1.95
CA ASN A 69 -4.33 -13.46 1.07
C ASN A 69 -5.12 -14.55 1.82
N ALA A 70 -5.69 -15.52 1.09
CA ALA A 70 -6.52 -16.58 1.69
C ALA A 70 -5.82 -17.39 2.79
N SER A 71 -4.49 -17.57 2.68
CA SER A 71 -3.71 -18.29 3.70
C SER A 71 -3.32 -17.43 4.91
N GLY A 72 -3.59 -16.12 4.90
CA GLY A 72 -3.16 -15.17 5.93
C GLY A 72 -1.63 -15.01 6.05
N LYS A 73 -0.86 -15.42 5.03
CA LYS A 73 0.62 -15.41 5.07
C LYS A 73 1.25 -14.27 4.28
N ALA A 74 0.45 -13.56 3.49
CA ALA A 74 0.90 -12.44 2.68
C ALA A 74 -0.15 -11.33 2.65
N VAL A 75 0.32 -10.10 2.46
CA VAL A 75 -0.53 -8.95 2.16
C VAL A 75 -0.56 -8.77 0.65
N VAL A 76 -1.76 -8.65 0.11
CA VAL A 76 -2.02 -8.29 -1.29
C VAL A 76 -2.40 -6.81 -1.34
N LEU A 77 -1.73 -6.06 -2.20
CA LEU A 77 -1.94 -4.64 -2.44
C LEU A 77 -2.52 -4.47 -3.84
N HIS A 78 -3.75 -3.97 -3.92
CA HIS A 78 -4.40 -3.61 -5.17
C HIS A 78 -4.33 -2.09 -5.34
N THR A 79 -3.70 -1.62 -6.41
CA THR A 79 -3.54 -0.20 -6.74
C THR A 79 -4.01 0.07 -8.16
N ARG A 80 -4.16 1.35 -8.55
CA ARG A 80 -4.49 1.70 -9.95
C ARG A 80 -3.51 1.15 -10.99
N VAL A 81 -2.24 0.97 -10.64
CA VAL A 81 -1.18 0.56 -11.58
C VAL A 81 -0.84 -0.93 -11.53
N GLY A 82 -1.53 -1.70 -10.69
CA GLY A 82 -1.32 -3.13 -10.60
C GLY A 82 -1.61 -3.71 -9.23
N SER A 83 -1.53 -5.04 -9.16
CA SER A 83 -1.64 -5.80 -7.93
C SER A 83 -0.27 -6.35 -7.53
N TYR A 84 0.02 -6.33 -6.24
CA TYR A 84 1.31 -6.75 -5.70
C TYR A 84 1.10 -7.59 -4.45
N ILE A 85 2.09 -8.42 -4.12
CA ILE A 85 2.09 -9.26 -2.93
C ILE A 85 3.40 -9.08 -2.15
N ILE A 86 3.31 -9.18 -0.83
CA ILE A 86 4.44 -9.17 0.09
C ILE A 86 4.20 -10.16 1.23
N PRO A 87 5.22 -10.95 1.65
CA PRO A 87 5.09 -11.81 2.83
C PRO A 87 4.69 -11.02 4.08
N LEU A 88 3.76 -11.56 4.88
CA LEU A 88 3.24 -10.89 6.08
C LEU A 88 4.36 -10.56 7.07
N VAL A 89 5.37 -11.44 7.21
CA VAL A 89 6.53 -11.19 8.07
C VAL A 89 7.32 -9.95 7.65
N SER A 90 7.52 -9.76 6.34
CA SER A 90 8.22 -8.59 5.81
C SER A 90 7.37 -7.33 6.00
N PHE A 91 6.08 -7.43 5.71
CA PHE A 91 5.14 -6.33 5.93
C PHE A 91 5.12 -5.87 7.39
N GLN A 92 5.06 -6.82 8.35
CA GLN A 92 5.07 -6.52 9.79
C GLN A 92 6.37 -5.85 10.23
N ARG A 93 7.53 -6.33 9.76
CA ARG A 93 8.83 -5.71 10.09
C ARG A 93 8.90 -4.27 9.58
N VAL A 94 8.44 -4.02 8.35
CA VAL A 94 8.39 -2.66 7.81
C VAL A 94 7.38 -1.80 8.56
N ALA A 95 6.19 -2.33 8.89
CA ALA A 95 5.15 -1.59 9.63
C ALA A 95 5.58 -1.21 11.06
N ARG A 96 6.46 -1.99 11.69
CA ARG A 96 7.00 -1.72 13.03
C ARG A 96 8.28 -0.90 13.04
N GLY A 97 8.85 -0.62 11.87
CA GLY A 97 10.13 0.08 11.74
C GLY A 97 11.34 -0.79 12.06
N GLU A 98 11.16 -2.10 12.15
CA GLU A 98 12.23 -3.09 12.33
C GLU A 98 13.03 -3.29 11.02
N ALA A 99 12.42 -2.98 9.87
CA ALA A 99 13.05 -2.98 8.55
C ALA A 99 12.78 -1.66 7.82
N ILE A 100 13.80 -1.14 7.12
CA ILE A 100 13.69 0.11 6.34
C ILE A 100 12.68 -0.06 5.20
N SER A 101 12.75 -1.20 4.49
CA SER A 101 11.89 -1.50 3.35
C SER A 101 11.84 -2.99 3.03
N ALA A 102 10.94 -3.37 2.14
CA ALA A 102 10.82 -4.70 1.56
C ALA A 102 10.31 -4.61 0.10
N PRO A 103 10.71 -5.56 -0.77
CA PRO A 103 10.24 -5.59 -2.14
C PRO A 103 8.76 -6.02 -2.21
N LEU A 104 8.07 -5.50 -3.21
CA LEU A 104 6.74 -5.93 -3.63
C LEU A 104 6.86 -6.77 -4.90
N PHE A 105 6.19 -7.92 -4.91
CA PHE A 105 6.19 -8.81 -6.06
C PHE A 105 4.92 -8.59 -6.88
N PRO A 106 5.01 -8.32 -8.19
CA PRO A 106 3.82 -8.12 -9.02
C PRO A 106 3.00 -9.41 -9.11
N LEU A 107 1.69 -9.29 -8.92
CA LEU A 107 0.73 -10.37 -9.19
C LEU A 107 0.28 -10.28 -10.65
N ILE A 108 0.60 -11.31 -11.43
CA ILE A 108 0.18 -11.40 -12.83
C ILE A 108 -1.23 -12.01 -12.86
N PRO A 109 -2.23 -11.36 -13.49
CA PRO A 109 -3.56 -11.93 -13.64
C PRO A 109 -3.52 -13.34 -14.24
N GLY A 110 -4.18 -14.30 -13.60
CA GLY A 110 -4.23 -15.70 -14.04
C GLY A 110 -3.22 -16.65 -13.39
N VAL A 111 -2.30 -16.13 -12.57
CA VAL A 111 -1.44 -16.96 -11.70
C VAL A 111 -2.02 -16.91 -10.29
N THR A 112 -2.78 -17.94 -9.90
CA THR A 112 -3.25 -18.09 -8.52
C THR A 112 -2.11 -18.61 -7.64
N SER A 113 -1.74 -17.85 -6.62
CA SER A 113 -0.87 -18.29 -5.51
C SER A 113 -1.68 -18.91 -4.38
#